data_AF-A0A517YSC7-F1
#
_entry.id   AF-A0A517YSC7-F1
#
_cell.length_a   1.000
_cell.length_b   1.000
_cell.length_c   1.000
_cell.angle_alpha   90.00
_cell.angle_beta   90.00
_cell.angle_gamma   90.00
#
_symmetry.space_group_name_H-M   'P 1'
#
loop_
_entity.id
_entity.type
_entity.pdbx_description
1 polymer ?
#
loop_
_entity_poly.entity_id
_entity_poly.type
_entity_poly.pdbx_seq_one_letter_code
_entity_poly.pdbx_strand_id
1 'polypeptide(L)'
;MNKIDTQWLIDQIRQEFKHILLGDGISLHQTDVVDDYLQDDEELMAKAKANDTDTRWWDVSIENIEKQNWGWPFFDIKGYRYYLPAFMTYYLKHAHRHDSDNAIDSMMYILDSDDYYQSYHATFNELQSRCIAMFLWQYCELNNWQDCDQAKNALVNYWDRFLSWCDNETDFQGDKEYGDGDTKNHKFAEPWLLKEIRAAFDKVRLEDGETIHQADTEGGVGLTKEQFKTLRKNDPEEFWWDIPLERFHAFSSIWSFLDPKGFRFYLPACMSAIITDPHRCIHEEWLIYALENISHYKQHPSFLTSDRVDILDDKQKRVVALFLWQYTLANNWQGDMQEEVSNALENYWFQFIQNEV
;
A
#
# COMPACT_ATOMS: atom_id res chain seq x y z
N MET A 1 12.87 -10.90 5.26
CA MET A 1 11.86 -9.87 4.94
C MET A 1 10.87 -10.52 3.99
N ASN A 2 9.57 -10.40 4.23
CA ASN A 2 8.58 -11.31 3.65
C ASN A 2 8.02 -10.83 2.32
N LYS A 3 8.03 -11.76 1.36
CA LYS A 3 7.43 -11.67 0.03
C LYS A 3 5.97 -11.16 0.12
N ILE A 4 5.61 -10.13 -0.65
CA ILE A 4 4.21 -9.72 -0.84
C ILE A 4 3.44 -10.93 -1.37
N ASP A 5 2.17 -11.10 -1.00
CA ASP A 5 1.37 -12.13 -1.62
C ASP A 5 1.18 -11.77 -3.09
N THR A 6 1.77 -12.59 -3.94
CA THR A 6 1.64 -12.52 -5.39
C THR A 6 0.18 -12.37 -5.82
N GLN A 7 -0.75 -13.12 -5.21
CA GLN A 7 -2.16 -13.08 -5.60
C GLN A 7 -2.81 -11.74 -5.25
N TRP A 8 -2.62 -11.24 -4.03
CA TRP A 8 -3.12 -9.93 -3.67
C TRP A 8 -2.62 -8.81 -4.58
N LEU A 9 -1.31 -8.78 -4.88
CA LEU A 9 -0.76 -7.74 -5.74
C LEU A 9 -1.39 -7.80 -7.15
N ILE A 10 -1.65 -9.01 -7.66
CA ILE A 10 -2.40 -9.20 -8.91
C ILE A 10 -3.80 -8.61 -8.80
N ASP A 11 -4.51 -8.81 -7.68
CA ASP A 11 -5.86 -8.28 -7.48
C ASP A 11 -5.87 -6.75 -7.34
N GLN A 12 -4.84 -6.16 -6.72
CA GLN A 12 -4.66 -4.70 -6.70
C GLN A 12 -4.36 -4.14 -8.09
N ILE A 13 -3.45 -4.75 -8.84
CA ILE A 13 -3.21 -4.38 -10.24
C ILE A 13 -4.53 -4.49 -11.01
N ARG A 14 -5.31 -5.56 -10.80
CA ARG A 14 -6.62 -5.73 -11.42
C ARG A 14 -7.56 -4.59 -11.09
N GLN A 15 -7.72 -4.26 -9.82
CA GLN A 15 -8.61 -3.22 -9.33
C GLN A 15 -8.25 -1.84 -9.90
N GLU A 16 -6.98 -1.46 -9.83
CA GLU A 16 -6.52 -0.11 -10.16
C GLU A 16 -6.39 0.12 -11.68
N PHE A 17 -6.18 -0.95 -12.45
CA PHE A 17 -6.09 -0.87 -13.91
C PHE A 17 -7.39 -1.29 -14.61
N LYS A 18 -8.47 -1.68 -13.89
CA LYS A 18 -9.69 -2.26 -14.50
C LYS A 18 -10.37 -1.42 -15.59
N HIS A 19 -10.16 -0.11 -15.56
CA HIS A 19 -10.78 0.85 -16.47
C HIS A 19 -9.89 1.25 -17.65
N ILE A 20 -8.66 0.73 -17.73
CA ILE A 20 -7.77 1.01 -18.84
C ILE A 20 -8.22 0.22 -20.07
N LEU A 21 -8.39 0.96 -21.16
CA LEU A 21 -8.75 0.45 -22.48
C LEU A 21 -7.65 0.81 -23.47
N LEU A 22 -7.39 -0.08 -24.44
CA LEU A 22 -6.38 0.16 -25.47
C LEU A 22 -6.78 1.33 -26.40
N GLY A 23 -8.06 1.35 -26.82
CA GLY A 23 -8.56 2.35 -27.78
C GLY A 23 -7.80 2.31 -29.12
N ASP A 24 -7.30 3.46 -29.53
CA ASP A 24 -6.46 3.69 -30.71
C ASP A 24 -4.96 3.46 -30.46
N GLY A 25 -4.57 2.99 -29.28
CA GLY A 25 -3.18 2.63 -28.99
C GLY A 25 -2.66 1.48 -29.85
N ILE A 26 -1.33 1.38 -29.92
CA ILE A 26 -0.60 0.31 -30.60
C ILE A 26 -0.88 -1.00 -29.86
N SER A 27 -1.46 -1.98 -30.55
CA SER A 27 -1.73 -3.31 -30.02
C SER A 27 -0.49 -4.19 -30.02
N LEU A 28 -0.55 -5.32 -29.31
CA LEU A 28 0.57 -6.22 -29.11
C LEU A 28 1.10 -6.83 -30.42
N HIS A 29 0.26 -7.11 -31.42
CA HIS A 29 0.72 -7.56 -32.73
C HIS A 29 1.12 -6.40 -33.66
N GLN A 30 0.67 -5.17 -33.37
CA GLN A 30 1.07 -4.00 -34.14
C GLN A 30 2.52 -3.60 -33.85
N THR A 31 3.10 -4.02 -32.71
CA THR A 31 4.52 -3.77 -32.42
C THR A 31 5.43 -4.39 -33.49
N ASP A 32 5.06 -5.53 -34.05
CA ASP A 32 5.84 -6.20 -35.10
C ASP A 32 5.89 -5.37 -36.39
N VAL A 33 4.75 -4.80 -36.75
CA VAL A 33 4.63 -3.94 -37.93
C VAL A 33 5.43 -2.65 -37.74
N VAL A 34 5.46 -2.12 -36.52
CA VAL A 34 6.22 -0.92 -36.18
C VAL A 34 7.73 -1.20 -36.18
N ASP A 35 8.17 -2.34 -35.66
CA ASP A 35 9.58 -2.76 -35.70
C ASP A 35 10.10 -2.97 -37.12
N ASP A 36 9.25 -3.51 -38.01
CA ASP A 36 9.55 -3.64 -39.44
C ASP A 36 9.52 -2.30 -40.20
N TYR A 37 9.26 -1.16 -39.51
CA TYR A 37 9.11 0.18 -40.10
C TYR A 37 7.96 0.27 -41.13
N LEU A 38 6.88 -0.48 -40.91
CA LEU A 38 5.72 -0.57 -41.80
C LEU A 38 4.46 0.08 -41.23
N GLN A 39 4.58 0.98 -40.26
CA GLN A 39 3.44 1.63 -39.59
C GLN A 39 2.56 2.50 -40.53
N ASP A 40 3.09 2.91 -41.68
CA ASP A 40 2.34 3.66 -42.70
C ASP A 40 1.50 2.74 -43.61
N ASP A 41 1.66 1.41 -43.52
CA ASP A 41 0.82 0.43 -44.19
C ASP A 41 -0.44 0.16 -43.35
N GLU A 42 -1.50 0.92 -43.62
CA GLU A 42 -2.79 0.81 -42.93
C GLU A 42 -3.40 -0.60 -43.01
N GLU A 43 -3.17 -1.34 -44.11
CA GLU A 43 -3.71 -2.69 -44.28
C GLU A 43 -3.00 -3.68 -43.36
N LEU A 44 -1.66 -3.60 -43.25
CA LEU A 44 -0.88 -4.41 -42.32
C LEU A 44 -1.20 -4.05 -40.86
N MET A 45 -1.28 -2.76 -40.53
CA MET A 45 -1.64 -2.30 -39.19
C MET A 45 -3.05 -2.79 -38.78
N ALA A 46 -4.02 -2.77 -39.69
CA ALA A 46 -5.36 -3.27 -39.44
C ALA A 46 -5.40 -4.80 -39.27
N LYS A 47 -4.64 -5.54 -40.09
CA LYS A 47 -4.52 -7.00 -39.96
C LYS A 47 -3.87 -7.41 -38.65
N ALA A 48 -2.80 -6.73 -38.24
CA ALA A 48 -2.13 -6.96 -36.97
C ALA A 48 -3.09 -6.69 -35.80
N LYS A 49 -3.78 -5.54 -35.79
CA LYS A 49 -4.76 -5.22 -34.75
C LYS A 49 -5.91 -6.23 -34.66
N ALA A 50 -6.30 -6.84 -35.78
CA ALA A 50 -7.35 -7.86 -35.80
C ALA A 50 -6.95 -9.15 -35.06
N ASN A 51 -5.66 -9.39 -34.81
CA ASN A 51 -5.17 -10.50 -34.00
C ASN A 51 -5.28 -10.23 -32.48
N ASP A 52 -5.47 -8.98 -32.07
CA ASP A 52 -5.62 -8.56 -30.68
C ASP A 52 -7.11 -8.38 -30.32
N THR A 53 -7.81 -9.50 -30.12
CA THR A 53 -9.25 -9.50 -29.84
C THR A 53 -9.63 -9.14 -28.40
N ASP A 54 -8.64 -9.01 -27.52
CA ASP A 54 -8.83 -8.80 -26.09
C ASP A 54 -9.32 -7.37 -25.82
N THR A 55 -10.47 -7.26 -25.15
CA THR A 55 -11.07 -5.96 -24.79
C THR A 55 -10.63 -5.48 -23.41
N ARG A 56 -10.11 -6.39 -22.58
CA ARG A 56 -9.64 -6.12 -21.23
C ARG A 56 -8.21 -6.62 -21.16
N TRP A 57 -7.31 -5.83 -20.57
CA TRP A 57 -5.89 -6.19 -20.56
C TRP A 57 -5.62 -7.52 -19.86
N TRP A 58 -6.46 -7.94 -18.92
CA TRP A 58 -6.33 -9.24 -18.22
C TRP A 58 -6.85 -10.43 -19.02
N ASP A 59 -7.45 -10.21 -20.19
CA ASP A 59 -7.83 -11.28 -21.11
C ASP A 59 -6.69 -11.61 -22.10
N VAL A 60 -5.64 -10.77 -22.18
CA VAL A 60 -4.48 -10.98 -23.06
C VAL A 60 -3.87 -12.35 -22.76
N SER A 61 -3.80 -13.19 -23.78
CA SER A 61 -3.35 -14.57 -23.61
C SER A 61 -1.86 -14.64 -23.23
N ILE A 62 -1.51 -15.62 -22.40
CA ILE A 62 -0.12 -15.90 -22.02
C ILE A 62 0.74 -16.14 -23.27
N GLU A 63 0.21 -16.88 -24.24
CA GLU A 63 0.92 -17.17 -25.50
C GLU A 63 1.26 -15.89 -26.27
N ASN A 64 0.38 -14.89 -26.28
CA ASN A 64 0.66 -13.62 -26.93
C ASN A 64 1.72 -12.82 -26.15
N ILE A 65 1.64 -12.77 -24.82
CA ILE A 65 2.64 -12.12 -23.96
C ILE A 65 4.03 -12.75 -24.17
N GLU A 66 4.11 -14.07 -24.20
CA GLU A 66 5.36 -14.82 -24.39
C GLU A 66 5.95 -14.59 -25.80
N LYS A 67 5.11 -14.58 -26.84
CA LYS A 67 5.55 -14.36 -28.24
C LYS A 67 5.99 -12.92 -28.50
N GLN A 68 5.31 -11.95 -27.91
CA GLN A 68 5.47 -10.52 -28.17
C GLN A 68 6.20 -9.80 -27.04
N ASN A 69 7.12 -10.52 -26.42
CA ASN A 69 7.83 -10.06 -25.23
C ASN A 69 8.88 -8.95 -25.47
N TRP A 70 9.11 -8.63 -26.73
CA TRP A 70 10.08 -7.65 -27.23
C TRP A 70 9.41 -6.38 -27.76
N GLY A 71 8.06 -6.35 -27.83
CA GLY A 71 7.29 -5.24 -28.40
C GLY A 71 7.35 -3.92 -27.61
N TRP A 72 7.94 -3.97 -26.42
CA TRP A 72 8.04 -2.89 -25.44
C TRP A 72 8.46 -1.51 -26.01
N PRO A 73 9.55 -1.39 -26.80
CA PRO A 73 9.98 -0.11 -27.36
C PRO A 73 9.01 0.48 -28.41
N PHE A 74 8.10 -0.34 -28.95
CA PHE A 74 7.22 0.01 -30.05
C PHE A 74 5.80 0.39 -29.61
N PHE A 75 5.49 0.27 -28.32
CA PHE A 75 4.23 0.77 -27.80
C PHE A 75 4.21 2.30 -27.77
N ASP A 76 3.06 2.86 -28.19
CA ASP A 76 2.71 4.22 -27.83
C ASP A 76 2.27 4.29 -26.36
N ILE A 77 2.07 5.50 -25.84
CA ILE A 77 1.67 5.72 -24.44
C ILE A 77 0.40 4.92 -24.08
N LYS A 78 -0.56 4.79 -25.02
CA LYS A 78 -1.81 4.07 -24.78
C LYS A 78 -1.60 2.54 -24.74
N GLY A 79 -0.86 1.99 -25.70
CA GLY A 79 -0.46 0.58 -25.73
C GLY A 79 0.32 0.21 -24.47
N TYR A 80 1.31 1.02 -24.11
CA TYR A 80 2.12 0.84 -22.91
C TYR A 80 1.25 0.78 -21.65
N ARG A 81 0.34 1.75 -21.49
CA ARG A 81 -0.57 1.82 -20.34
C ARG A 81 -1.52 0.62 -20.29
N TYR A 82 -1.97 0.12 -21.43
CA TYR A 82 -2.87 -1.04 -21.52
C TYR A 82 -2.17 -2.37 -21.22
N TYR A 83 -0.99 -2.61 -21.79
CA TYR A 83 -0.32 -3.90 -21.66
C TYR A 83 0.51 -4.04 -20.39
N LEU A 84 1.00 -2.95 -19.77
CA LEU A 84 1.78 -3.02 -18.53
C LEU A 84 1.14 -3.87 -17.42
N PRO A 85 -0.14 -3.70 -17.03
CA PRO A 85 -0.75 -4.57 -16.03
C PRO A 85 -0.85 -6.04 -16.46
N ALA A 86 -1.01 -6.33 -17.76
CA ALA A 86 -1.02 -7.70 -18.27
C ALA A 86 0.35 -8.37 -18.07
N PHE A 87 1.43 -7.68 -18.42
CA PHE A 87 2.79 -8.18 -18.23
C PHE A 87 3.16 -8.29 -16.74
N MET A 88 2.88 -7.28 -15.91
CA MET A 88 3.13 -7.35 -14.46
C MET A 88 2.45 -8.58 -13.84
N THR A 89 1.18 -8.82 -14.17
CA THR A 89 0.44 -9.98 -13.63
C THR A 89 0.94 -11.30 -14.19
N TYR A 90 1.37 -11.35 -15.45
CA TYR A 90 2.04 -12.52 -16.04
C TYR A 90 3.32 -12.86 -15.24
N TYR A 91 4.23 -11.91 -15.05
CA TYR A 91 5.48 -12.18 -14.34
C TYR A 91 5.27 -12.57 -12.88
N LEU A 92 4.32 -11.94 -12.19
CA LEU A 92 3.96 -12.33 -10.83
C LEU A 92 3.51 -13.80 -10.76
N LYS A 93 2.71 -14.27 -11.71
CA LYS A 93 2.24 -15.67 -11.78
C LYS A 93 3.32 -16.66 -12.23
N HIS A 94 4.30 -16.19 -12.98
CA HIS A 94 5.28 -17.03 -13.68
C HIS A 94 6.73 -16.82 -13.23
N ALA A 95 6.97 -16.11 -12.12
CA ALA A 95 8.30 -15.76 -11.62
C ALA A 95 9.26 -16.95 -11.37
N HIS A 96 8.75 -18.18 -11.34
CA HIS A 96 9.56 -19.41 -11.19
C HIS A 96 9.94 -20.07 -12.53
N ARG A 97 9.48 -19.53 -13.67
CA ARG A 97 9.81 -20.03 -15.00
C ARG A 97 11.05 -19.30 -15.51
N HIS A 98 12.21 -19.90 -15.33
CA HIS A 98 13.52 -19.41 -15.79
C HIS A 98 13.74 -19.43 -17.32
N ASP A 99 12.70 -19.70 -18.13
CA ASP A 99 12.89 -20.09 -19.54
C ASP A 99 12.65 -18.96 -20.57
N SER A 100 12.47 -17.70 -20.19
CA SER A 100 12.57 -16.58 -21.16
C SER A 100 12.79 -15.19 -20.50
N ASP A 101 14.05 -14.88 -20.19
CA ASP A 101 14.45 -13.65 -19.48
C ASP A 101 14.36 -12.35 -20.31
N ASN A 102 14.44 -12.41 -21.66
CA ASN A 102 14.44 -11.19 -22.50
C ASN A 102 13.18 -10.32 -22.36
N ALA A 103 12.07 -10.99 -22.07
CA ALA A 103 10.75 -10.40 -21.90
C ALA A 103 10.73 -9.38 -20.77
N ILE A 104 11.24 -9.83 -19.62
CA ILE A 104 11.21 -9.06 -18.39
C ILE A 104 12.28 -7.99 -18.43
N ASP A 105 13.46 -8.30 -18.96
CA ASP A 105 14.55 -7.34 -19.09
C ASP A 105 14.11 -6.11 -19.89
N SER A 106 13.37 -6.33 -21.00
CA SER A 106 12.83 -5.23 -21.82
C SER A 106 11.82 -4.38 -21.07
N MET A 107 10.92 -5.01 -20.30
CA MET A 107 9.96 -4.28 -19.46
C MET A 107 10.67 -3.48 -18.37
N MET A 108 11.62 -4.09 -17.66
CA MET A 108 12.36 -3.46 -16.58
C MET A 108 13.21 -2.30 -17.10
N TYR A 109 13.76 -2.42 -18.31
CA TYR A 109 14.47 -1.33 -18.97
C TYR A 109 13.56 -0.12 -19.22
N ILE A 110 12.32 -0.34 -19.67
CA ILE A 110 11.37 0.76 -19.89
C ILE A 110 10.81 1.33 -18.58
N LEU A 111 10.71 0.51 -17.53
CA LEU A 111 10.31 0.97 -16.21
C LEU A 111 11.43 1.76 -15.52
N ASP A 112 12.68 1.55 -15.93
CA ASP A 112 13.80 2.37 -15.50
C ASP A 112 13.73 3.74 -16.18
N SER A 113 13.81 4.79 -15.38
CA SER A 113 13.49 6.13 -15.83
C SER A 113 14.65 6.77 -16.58
N ASP A 114 14.62 6.66 -17.90
CA ASP A 114 15.26 7.65 -18.76
C ASP A 114 14.30 8.81 -19.09
N ASP A 115 14.83 9.88 -19.68
CA ASP A 115 14.03 11.07 -20.04
C ASP A 115 12.92 10.76 -21.07
N TYR A 116 13.05 9.65 -21.81
CA TYR A 116 12.08 9.26 -22.83
C TYR A 116 10.80 8.70 -22.21
N TYR A 117 10.91 7.76 -21.27
CA TYR A 117 9.77 7.09 -20.66
C TYR A 117 9.13 7.82 -19.48
N GLN A 118 9.72 8.91 -18.97
CA GLN A 118 9.09 9.74 -17.92
C GLN A 118 7.66 10.19 -18.31
N SER A 119 7.45 10.55 -19.57
CA SER A 119 6.12 10.96 -20.07
C SER A 119 5.11 9.80 -20.08
N TYR A 120 5.58 8.57 -20.26
CA TYR A 120 4.77 7.35 -20.18
C TYR A 120 4.40 7.05 -18.73
N HIS A 121 5.38 7.09 -17.82
CA HIS A 121 5.18 6.85 -16.39
C HIS A 121 4.22 7.87 -15.76
N ALA A 122 4.26 9.13 -16.19
CA ALA A 122 3.38 10.19 -15.71
C ALA A 122 1.89 9.99 -16.09
N THR A 123 1.55 9.02 -16.94
CA THR A 123 0.16 8.73 -17.31
C THR A 123 -0.61 7.90 -16.30
N PHE A 124 0.10 7.27 -15.36
CA PHE A 124 -0.50 6.52 -14.28
C PHE A 124 -0.93 7.45 -13.14
N ASN A 125 -2.09 7.16 -12.55
CA ASN A 125 -2.45 7.81 -11.30
C ASN A 125 -1.62 7.23 -10.14
N GLU A 126 -1.69 7.87 -8.98
CA GLU A 126 -0.89 7.47 -7.81
C GLU A 126 -1.09 6.00 -7.39
N LEU A 127 -2.31 5.48 -7.45
CA LEU A 127 -2.61 4.09 -7.10
C LEU A 127 -2.04 3.10 -8.12
N GLN A 128 -2.14 3.43 -9.41
CA GLN A 128 -1.53 2.67 -10.51
C GLN A 128 -0.01 2.66 -10.39
N SER A 129 0.60 3.82 -10.14
CA SER A 129 2.05 3.94 -9.93
C SER A 129 2.53 3.15 -8.72
N ARG A 130 1.74 3.08 -7.66
CA ARG A 130 2.04 2.24 -6.51
C ARG A 130 2.02 0.76 -6.86
N CYS A 131 1.02 0.27 -7.57
CA CYS A 131 1.00 -1.13 -8.01
C CYS A 131 2.25 -1.48 -8.83
N ILE A 132 2.74 -0.56 -9.66
CA ILE A 132 3.99 -0.73 -10.43
C ILE A 132 5.19 -0.79 -9.49
N ALA A 133 5.30 0.14 -8.54
CA ALA A 133 6.39 0.15 -7.56
C ALA A 133 6.42 -1.13 -6.70
N MET A 134 5.24 -1.60 -6.28
CA MET A 134 5.06 -2.84 -5.54
C MET A 134 5.40 -4.07 -6.35
N PHE A 135 5.06 -4.07 -7.65
CA PHE A 135 5.47 -5.10 -8.59
C PHE A 135 6.99 -5.17 -8.70
N LEU A 136 7.67 -4.03 -8.87
CA LEU A 136 9.14 -3.98 -8.95
C LEU A 136 9.79 -4.52 -7.68
N TRP A 137 9.32 -4.09 -6.51
CA TRP A 137 9.80 -4.60 -5.22
C TRP A 137 9.58 -6.10 -5.09
N GLN A 138 8.37 -6.59 -5.38
CA GLN A 138 8.04 -8.01 -5.31
C GLN A 138 8.87 -8.84 -6.29
N TYR A 139 9.14 -8.30 -7.47
CA TYR A 139 9.98 -8.95 -8.45
C TYR A 139 11.41 -9.12 -7.94
N CYS A 140 11.98 -8.09 -7.29
CA CYS A 140 13.29 -8.17 -6.65
C CYS A 140 13.35 -9.23 -5.55
N GLU A 141 12.32 -9.31 -4.68
CA GLU A 141 12.21 -10.35 -3.65
C GLU A 141 12.13 -11.76 -4.25
N LEU A 142 11.34 -11.92 -5.31
CA LEU A 142 11.11 -13.20 -5.97
C LEU A 142 12.35 -13.78 -6.66
N ASN A 143 13.20 -12.91 -7.21
CA ASN A 143 14.31 -13.31 -8.06
C ASN A 143 15.67 -13.17 -7.39
N ASN A 144 15.70 -13.03 -6.06
CA ASN A 144 16.89 -12.70 -5.29
C ASN A 144 17.46 -11.34 -5.72
N TRP A 145 17.53 -10.38 -4.80
CA TRP A 145 17.94 -9.00 -5.07
C TRP A 145 19.26 -8.81 -5.86
N GLN A 146 20.09 -9.85 -5.91
CA GLN A 146 21.36 -9.88 -6.64
C GLN A 146 21.20 -10.03 -8.15
N ASP A 147 20.07 -10.59 -8.63
CA ASP A 147 19.84 -10.91 -10.04
C ASP A 147 18.73 -10.03 -10.66
N CYS A 148 18.38 -8.90 -10.02
CA CYS A 148 17.29 -8.02 -10.43
C CYS A 148 17.70 -6.55 -10.58
N ASP A 149 18.97 -6.28 -10.93
CA ASP A 149 19.56 -4.93 -10.98
C ASP A 149 18.68 -3.92 -11.71
N GLN A 150 18.10 -4.30 -12.85
CA GLN A 150 17.26 -3.39 -13.65
C GLN A 150 15.94 -3.03 -12.94
N ALA A 151 15.27 -4.00 -12.32
CA ALA A 151 14.05 -3.76 -11.56
C ALA A 151 14.32 -2.91 -10.31
N LYS A 152 15.48 -3.13 -9.67
CA LYS A 152 15.95 -2.33 -8.54
C LYS A 152 16.25 -0.89 -8.96
N ASN A 153 16.92 -0.70 -10.09
CA ASN A 153 17.20 0.62 -10.64
C ASN A 153 15.91 1.36 -10.97
N ALA A 154 14.97 0.69 -11.67
CA ALA A 154 13.65 1.26 -11.93
C ALA A 154 12.96 1.70 -10.64
N LEU A 155 12.96 0.84 -9.63
CA LEU A 155 12.37 1.15 -8.33
C LEU A 155 13.00 2.39 -7.72
N VAL A 156 14.33 2.42 -7.56
CA VAL A 156 15.05 3.52 -6.89
C VAL A 156 15.04 4.83 -7.70
N ASN A 157 15.07 4.76 -9.03
CA ASN A 157 15.18 5.95 -9.87
C ASN A 157 13.85 6.71 -10.00
N TYR A 158 12.72 6.00 -9.92
CA TYR A 158 11.41 6.62 -10.16
C TYR A 158 10.29 6.10 -9.28
N TRP A 159 10.18 4.80 -9.03
CA TRP A 159 8.94 4.23 -8.49
C TRP A 159 8.85 4.20 -6.96
N ASP A 160 9.98 4.26 -6.25
CA ASP A 160 10.06 4.21 -4.79
C ASP A 160 9.30 5.35 -4.10
N ARG A 161 9.20 6.53 -4.75
CA ARG A 161 8.38 7.66 -4.30
C ARG A 161 6.90 7.33 -4.11
N PHE A 162 6.42 6.25 -4.72
CA PHE A 162 5.05 5.77 -4.57
C PHE A 162 4.91 4.70 -3.48
N LEU A 163 6.06 4.20 -2.96
CA LEU A 163 6.17 3.34 -1.77
C LEU A 163 6.49 4.14 -0.51
N SER A 164 7.18 5.29 -0.62
CA SER A 164 7.64 6.04 0.53
C SER A 164 6.49 6.67 1.31
N TRP A 165 6.75 6.86 2.61
CA TRP A 165 5.99 7.79 3.43
C TRP A 165 6.21 9.21 2.88
N CYS A 166 5.35 10.15 3.24
CA CYS A 166 5.58 11.55 2.90
C CYS A 166 6.81 12.07 3.67
N ASP A 167 8.02 11.72 3.24
CA ASP A 167 9.25 12.32 3.73
C ASP A 167 9.35 13.73 3.12
N ASN A 168 8.75 14.70 3.80
CA ASN A 168 9.09 16.10 3.63
C ASN A 168 10.44 16.39 4.31
N GLU A 169 11.51 15.72 3.90
CA GLU A 169 12.88 16.07 4.35
C GLU A 169 13.48 17.28 3.61
N THR A 170 12.71 17.98 2.77
CA THR A 170 13.24 19.16 2.05
C THR A 170 13.06 20.51 2.75
N ASP A 171 12.53 20.60 3.98
CA ASP A 171 12.42 21.92 4.65
C ASP A 171 12.80 22.01 6.14
N PHE A 172 13.31 20.96 6.79
CA PHE A 172 13.81 21.08 8.17
C PHE A 172 15.32 21.40 8.23
N GLN A 173 15.71 22.50 7.57
CA GLN A 173 16.94 23.22 7.93
C GLN A 173 16.64 24.26 9.01
N GLY A 174 16.82 23.85 10.26
CA GLY A 174 17.35 24.72 11.30
C GLY A 174 16.34 25.57 12.07
N ASP A 175 16.51 25.55 13.39
CA ASP A 175 16.03 26.53 14.35
C ASP A 175 15.96 27.95 13.77
N LYS A 176 14.74 28.46 13.52
CA LYS A 176 14.42 29.89 13.71
C LYS A 176 12.98 30.07 14.18
N GLU A 177 12.90 30.53 15.43
CA GLU A 177 11.93 31.47 15.99
C GLU A 177 10.60 31.70 15.25
N TYR A 178 9.52 31.49 16.02
CA TYR A 178 8.20 32.11 15.87
C TYR A 178 8.17 33.36 14.96
N GLY A 179 7.53 33.23 13.81
CA GLY A 179 7.22 34.33 12.89
C GLY A 179 5.91 34.06 12.17
N ASP A 180 4.91 34.87 12.50
CA ASP A 180 3.59 35.01 11.86
C ASP A 180 3.71 35.21 10.32
N GLY A 181 2.84 34.54 9.56
CA GLY A 181 2.52 34.94 8.19
C GLY A 181 2.51 33.83 7.14
N ASP A 182 1.28 33.42 6.78
CA ASP A 182 0.89 32.93 5.46
C ASP A 182 1.18 31.45 5.12
N THR A 183 0.53 30.53 5.84
CA THR A 183 0.31 29.13 5.40
C THR A 183 -0.69 29.07 4.25
N LYS A 184 -0.29 29.53 3.06
CA LYS A 184 -1.06 29.32 1.83
C LYS A 184 -0.95 27.86 1.38
N ASN A 185 -1.92 27.06 1.83
CA ASN A 185 -2.56 25.96 1.10
C ASN A 185 -1.74 25.31 -0.02
N HIS A 186 -0.68 24.58 0.32
CA HIS A 186 -0.34 23.39 -0.45
C HIS A 186 -1.32 22.30 0.01
N LYS A 187 -2.35 22.04 -0.82
CA LYS A 187 -3.14 20.81 -0.73
C LYS A 187 -2.20 19.64 -1.07
N PHE A 188 -1.44 19.18 -0.10
CA PHE A 188 -0.73 17.92 -0.22
C PHE A 188 -1.77 16.82 -0.35
N ALA A 189 -1.55 15.89 -1.29
CA ALA A 189 -2.37 14.70 -1.38
C ALA A 189 -2.25 13.96 -0.04
N GLU A 190 -3.39 13.72 0.60
CA GLU A 190 -3.46 12.83 1.76
C GLU A 190 -2.84 11.49 1.34
N PRO A 191 -1.79 10.97 2.03
CA PRO A 191 -1.21 9.68 1.72
C PRO A 191 -2.32 8.66 1.49
N TRP A 192 -2.26 7.93 0.39
CA TRP A 192 -3.29 6.96 0.01
C TRP A 192 -3.76 6.07 1.17
N LEU A 193 -2.84 5.66 2.06
CA LEU A 193 -3.14 4.81 3.18
C LEU A 193 -4.00 5.54 4.21
N LEU A 194 -3.77 6.85 4.43
CA LEU A 194 -4.68 7.70 5.21
C LEU A 194 -6.06 7.75 4.56
N LYS A 195 -6.15 7.86 3.22
CA LYS A 195 -7.43 7.82 2.52
C LYS A 195 -8.14 6.46 2.67
N GLU A 196 -7.40 5.36 2.62
CA GLU A 196 -7.93 4.01 2.84
C GLU A 196 -8.38 3.82 4.30
N ILE A 197 -7.58 4.27 5.28
CA ILE A 197 -7.96 4.31 6.71
C ILE A 197 -9.23 5.13 6.86
N ARG A 198 -9.27 6.33 6.27
CA ARG A 198 -10.42 7.20 6.32
C ARG A 198 -11.67 6.55 5.74
N ALA A 199 -11.55 5.88 4.61
CA ALA A 199 -12.66 5.20 3.96
C ALA A 199 -13.09 3.91 4.66
N ALA A 200 -12.20 3.22 5.38
CA ALA A 200 -12.51 2.01 6.15
C ALA A 200 -13.13 2.31 7.52
N PHE A 201 -12.79 3.46 8.11
CA PHE A 201 -13.23 3.86 9.44
C PHE A 201 -14.18 5.08 9.45
N ASP A 202 -14.71 5.53 8.31
CA ASP A 202 -15.53 6.75 8.17
C ASP A 202 -16.73 6.83 9.13
N LYS A 203 -17.38 5.69 9.35
CA LYS A 203 -18.59 5.52 10.16
C LYS A 203 -18.30 5.08 11.58
N VAL A 204 -17.05 4.83 11.94
CA VAL A 204 -16.69 4.40 13.28
C VAL A 204 -16.90 5.56 14.26
N ARG A 205 -17.60 5.25 15.35
CA ARG A 205 -17.85 6.13 16.48
C ARG A 205 -17.51 5.35 17.75
N LEU A 206 -17.19 6.08 18.81
CA LEU A 206 -16.86 5.44 20.09
C LEU A 206 -18.06 4.72 20.73
N GLU A 207 -19.28 5.21 20.49
CA GLU A 207 -20.52 4.68 21.08
C GLU A 207 -20.45 4.64 22.62
N ASP A 208 -20.57 3.45 23.22
CA ASP A 208 -20.40 3.16 24.64
C ASP A 208 -19.01 2.58 24.97
N GLY A 209 -18.10 2.51 23.99
CA GLY A 209 -16.74 2.04 24.16
C GLY A 209 -15.92 2.87 25.14
N GLU A 210 -14.83 2.29 25.63
CA GLU A 210 -13.91 2.95 26.56
C GLU A 210 -13.13 4.06 25.88
N THR A 211 -13.13 5.25 26.49
CA THR A 211 -12.25 6.35 26.09
C THR A 211 -10.82 6.08 26.52
N ILE A 212 -9.84 6.76 25.92
CA ILE A 212 -8.44 6.60 26.36
C ILE A 212 -8.18 7.03 27.81
N HIS A 213 -8.85 8.07 28.33
CA HIS A 213 -8.69 8.45 29.74
C HIS A 213 -9.30 7.42 30.69
N GLN A 214 -10.28 6.63 30.22
CA GLN A 214 -10.82 5.49 30.96
C GLN A 214 -9.83 4.32 30.93
N ALA A 215 -9.28 4.01 29.75
CA ALA A 215 -8.32 2.93 29.57
C ALA A 215 -7.00 3.16 30.34
N ASP A 216 -6.51 4.41 30.40
CA ASP A 216 -5.28 4.79 31.13
C ASP A 216 -5.36 4.51 32.64
N THR A 217 -6.57 4.48 33.20
CA THR A 217 -6.81 4.10 34.60
C THR A 217 -6.88 2.58 34.82
N GLU A 218 -6.02 1.82 34.12
CA GLU A 218 -6.01 0.35 34.10
C GLU A 218 -7.38 -0.28 33.79
N GLY A 219 -8.11 0.28 32.81
CA GLY A 219 -9.48 -0.17 32.48
C GLY A 219 -10.51 0.13 33.58
N GLY A 220 -10.25 1.14 34.41
CA GLY A 220 -11.15 1.58 35.46
C GLY A 220 -11.17 0.69 36.71
N VAL A 221 -10.15 -0.15 36.92
CA VAL A 221 -10.02 -0.97 38.13
C VAL A 221 -9.99 -0.06 39.36
N GLY A 222 -10.97 -0.23 40.25
CA GLY A 222 -11.10 0.56 41.48
C GLY A 222 -11.83 1.90 41.32
N LEU A 223 -12.31 2.25 40.13
CA LEU A 223 -13.13 3.44 39.91
C LEU A 223 -14.61 3.18 40.17
N THR A 224 -15.28 4.17 40.76
CA THR A 224 -16.74 4.22 40.83
C THR A 224 -17.34 4.54 39.45
N LYS A 225 -18.60 4.18 39.21
CA LYS A 225 -19.31 4.52 37.96
C LYS A 225 -19.31 6.03 37.70
N GLU A 226 -19.38 6.84 38.75
CA GLU A 226 -19.36 8.29 38.70
C GLU A 226 -17.99 8.85 38.31
N GLN A 227 -16.90 8.26 38.81
CA GLN A 227 -15.53 8.58 38.37
C GLN A 227 -15.33 8.19 36.90
N PHE A 228 -15.79 6.99 36.51
CA PHE A 228 -15.70 6.51 35.13
C PHE A 228 -16.46 7.41 34.15
N LYS A 229 -17.66 7.88 34.54
CA LYS A 229 -18.43 8.89 33.77
C LYS A 229 -17.75 10.26 33.70
N THR A 230 -16.96 10.61 34.71
CA THR A 230 -16.24 11.88 34.74
C THR A 230 -15.06 11.86 33.78
N LEU A 231 -14.30 10.76 33.71
CA LEU A 231 -13.19 10.59 32.77
C LEU A 231 -13.63 10.70 31.32
N ARG A 232 -14.80 10.15 30.96
CA ARG A 232 -15.35 10.25 29.59
C ARG A 232 -15.49 11.69 29.09
N LYS A 233 -15.67 12.66 30.00
CA LYS A 233 -15.80 14.08 29.63
C LYS A 233 -14.50 14.68 29.09
N ASN A 234 -13.36 14.02 29.30
CA ASN A 234 -12.06 14.44 28.80
C ASN A 234 -11.81 14.02 27.34
N ASP A 235 -12.70 13.20 26.76
CA ASP A 235 -12.65 12.75 25.37
C ASP A 235 -13.94 13.16 24.64
N PRO A 236 -14.11 14.47 24.34
CA PRO A 236 -15.33 14.98 23.72
C PRO A 236 -15.46 14.64 22.22
N GLU A 237 -14.45 14.04 21.61
CA GLU A 237 -14.36 13.80 20.17
C GLU A 237 -15.42 12.79 19.72
N GLU A 238 -16.27 13.20 18.78
CA GLU A 238 -17.24 12.29 18.16
C GLU A 238 -16.56 11.41 17.10
N PHE A 239 -15.57 11.97 16.41
CA PHE A 239 -14.87 11.30 15.32
C PHE A 239 -13.42 11.04 15.67
N TRP A 240 -12.91 9.87 15.28
CA TRP A 240 -11.54 9.47 15.64
C TRP A 240 -10.47 10.38 15.03
N TRP A 241 -10.73 11.02 13.90
CA TRP A 241 -9.78 11.94 13.26
C TRP A 241 -9.73 13.32 13.92
N ASP A 242 -10.62 13.62 14.87
CA ASP A 242 -10.57 14.86 15.64
C ASP A 242 -9.65 14.74 16.87
N ILE A 243 -9.08 13.55 17.11
CA ILE A 243 -8.20 13.27 18.25
C ILE A 243 -6.83 13.92 18.00
N PRO A 244 -6.36 14.82 18.90
CA PRO A 244 -5.05 15.44 18.76
C PRO A 244 -3.92 14.40 18.83
N LEU A 245 -2.91 14.55 17.97
CA LEU A 245 -1.73 13.68 17.95
C LEU A 245 -1.05 13.61 19.32
N GLU A 246 -0.97 14.75 20.01
CA GLU A 246 -0.36 14.87 21.33
C GLU A 246 -1.03 14.02 22.39
N ARG A 247 -2.30 13.64 22.14
CA ARG A 247 -3.03 12.80 23.06
C ARG A 247 -2.47 11.38 23.08
N PHE A 248 -2.02 10.85 21.94
CA PHE A 248 -1.37 9.55 21.93
C PHE A 248 -0.07 9.58 22.74
N HIS A 249 0.67 10.71 22.74
CA HIS A 249 1.91 10.88 23.53
C HIS A 249 1.73 10.71 25.04
N ALA A 250 0.53 10.99 25.56
CA ALA A 250 0.26 10.96 26.99
C ALA A 250 -0.18 9.58 27.50
N PHE A 251 -0.56 8.66 26.61
CA PHE A 251 -1.39 7.49 26.95
C PHE A 251 -0.92 6.21 26.24
N SER A 252 0.33 5.81 26.43
CA SER A 252 0.94 4.70 25.68
C SER A 252 0.40 3.31 26.03
N SER A 253 -0.02 3.11 27.28
CA SER A 253 -0.47 1.81 27.81
C SER A 253 -1.91 1.46 27.45
N ILE A 254 -2.68 2.40 26.88
CA ILE A 254 -4.12 2.24 26.63
C ILE A 254 -4.45 1.02 25.77
N TRP A 255 -3.56 0.62 24.86
CA TRP A 255 -3.80 -0.50 23.96
C TRP A 255 -4.01 -1.81 24.70
N SER A 256 -3.45 -1.95 25.90
CA SER A 256 -3.67 -3.11 26.78
C SER A 256 -5.04 -3.09 27.44
N PHE A 257 -5.66 -1.92 27.61
CA PHE A 257 -6.85 -1.73 28.45
C PHE A 257 -8.13 -1.41 27.68
N LEU A 258 -8.04 -0.80 26.50
CA LEU A 258 -9.22 -0.46 25.69
C LEU A 258 -10.14 -1.67 25.47
N ASP A 259 -11.44 -1.49 25.63
CA ASP A 259 -12.42 -2.48 25.18
C ASP A 259 -12.45 -2.56 23.62
N PRO A 260 -13.14 -3.55 23.02
CA PRO A 260 -13.18 -3.69 21.56
C PRO A 260 -13.65 -2.45 20.81
N LYS A 261 -14.63 -1.71 21.35
CA LYS A 261 -15.18 -0.52 20.71
C LYS A 261 -14.22 0.67 20.79
N GLY A 262 -13.62 0.90 21.95
CA GLY A 262 -12.56 1.86 22.16
C GLY A 262 -11.37 1.56 21.25
N PHE A 263 -10.92 0.31 21.19
CA PHE A 263 -9.87 -0.12 20.27
C PHE A 263 -10.20 0.22 18.82
N ARG A 264 -11.38 -0.18 18.33
CA ARG A 264 -11.84 0.12 16.96
C ARG A 264 -11.89 1.63 16.67
N PHE A 265 -12.23 2.46 17.66
CA PHE A 265 -12.30 3.91 17.53
C PHE A 265 -10.92 4.57 17.49
N TYR A 266 -10.00 4.22 18.40
CA TYR A 266 -8.70 4.87 18.52
C TYR A 266 -7.63 4.32 17.54
N LEU A 267 -7.80 3.09 17.05
CA LEU A 267 -6.89 2.45 16.09
C LEU A 267 -6.62 3.29 14.82
N PRO A 268 -7.63 3.74 14.04
CA PRO A 268 -7.37 4.54 12.83
C PRO A 268 -6.71 5.89 13.12
N ALA A 269 -7.00 6.50 14.27
CA ALA A 269 -6.39 7.75 14.68
C ALA A 269 -4.89 7.56 14.96
N CYS A 270 -4.52 6.49 15.66
CA CYS A 270 -3.11 6.18 15.92
C CYS A 270 -2.35 5.76 14.65
N MET A 271 -2.93 4.91 13.79
CA MET A 271 -2.31 4.58 12.50
C MET A 271 -2.08 5.85 11.66
N SER A 272 -3.06 6.76 11.64
CA SER A 272 -2.95 8.02 10.91
C SER A 272 -1.88 8.95 11.50
N ALA A 273 -1.81 9.00 12.83
CA ALA A 273 -0.81 9.74 13.59
C ALA A 273 0.61 9.25 13.25
N ILE A 274 0.84 7.94 13.29
CA ILE A 274 2.12 7.34 12.91
C ILE A 274 2.41 7.76 11.46
N ILE A 275 1.51 7.46 10.49
CA ILE A 275 1.67 7.82 9.06
C ILE A 275 2.04 9.29 8.81
N THR A 276 1.45 10.20 9.58
CA THR A 276 1.62 11.65 9.36
C THR A 276 2.92 12.18 9.99
N ASP A 277 3.36 11.60 11.11
CA ASP A 277 4.53 12.07 11.86
C ASP A 277 5.26 10.89 12.54
N PRO A 278 5.98 10.05 11.76
CA PRO A 278 6.65 8.86 12.28
C PRO A 278 7.62 9.18 13.41
N HIS A 279 8.36 10.29 13.30
CA HIS A 279 9.40 10.66 14.26
C HIS A 279 8.85 11.15 15.60
N ARG A 280 7.63 11.68 15.65
CA ARG A 280 7.03 12.11 16.91
C ARG A 280 6.22 11.01 17.57
N CYS A 281 5.71 10.03 16.82
CA CYS A 281 4.89 8.96 17.38
C CYS A 281 5.70 7.88 18.12
N ILE A 282 6.23 8.22 19.29
CA ILE A 282 6.94 7.32 20.23
C ILE A 282 6.11 6.12 20.75
N HIS A 283 4.92 5.88 20.21
CA HIS A 283 3.98 4.84 20.64
C HIS A 283 3.61 3.85 19.55
N GLU A 284 4.31 3.92 18.41
CA GLU A 284 4.25 2.87 17.41
C GLU A 284 4.53 1.49 18.03
N GLU A 285 5.52 1.37 18.92
CA GLU A 285 5.87 0.12 19.62
C GLU A 285 4.67 -0.53 20.31
N TRP A 286 3.88 0.24 21.08
CA TRP A 286 2.75 -0.31 21.82
C TRP A 286 1.58 -0.71 20.91
N LEU A 287 1.37 0.03 19.82
CA LEU A 287 0.37 -0.35 18.83
C LEU A 287 0.81 -1.61 18.09
N ILE A 288 2.06 -1.68 17.63
CA ILE A 288 2.63 -2.85 16.96
C ILE A 288 2.57 -4.05 17.88
N TYR A 289 2.99 -3.91 19.14
CA TYR A 289 2.89 -4.97 20.13
C TYR A 289 1.44 -5.43 20.27
N ALA A 290 0.47 -4.53 20.40
CA ALA A 290 -0.95 -4.90 20.48
C ALA A 290 -1.45 -5.61 19.20
N LEU A 291 -0.94 -5.24 18.03
CA LEU A 291 -1.29 -5.81 16.74
C LEU A 291 -0.64 -7.19 16.49
N GLU A 292 0.61 -7.39 16.93
CA GLU A 292 1.34 -8.67 16.86
C GLU A 292 0.69 -9.72 17.75
N ASN A 293 0.43 -9.31 18.98
CA ASN A 293 0.02 -10.18 20.06
C ASN A 293 -1.26 -10.96 19.78
N ILE A 294 -2.17 -10.38 19.00
CA ILE A 294 -3.40 -11.02 18.50
C ILE A 294 -3.14 -12.43 17.94
N SER A 295 -1.99 -12.63 17.30
CA SER A 295 -1.62 -13.90 16.71
C SER A 295 -1.32 -15.00 17.74
N HIS A 296 -0.67 -14.66 18.86
CA HIS A 296 -0.29 -15.59 19.91
C HIS A 296 -1.49 -16.04 20.77
N TYR A 297 -2.53 -15.21 20.90
CA TYR A 297 -3.64 -15.47 21.83
C TYR A 297 -4.69 -16.47 21.37
N LYS A 298 -4.72 -16.87 20.08
CA LYS A 298 -5.56 -18.00 19.65
C LYS A 298 -5.25 -19.30 20.39
N GLN A 299 -4.09 -19.39 21.05
CA GLN A 299 -3.67 -20.54 21.85
C GLN A 299 -4.01 -20.42 23.35
N HIS A 300 -4.38 -19.22 23.85
CA HIS A 300 -4.67 -18.96 25.27
C HIS A 300 -5.90 -18.04 25.47
N PRO A 301 -7.11 -18.59 25.66
CA PRO A 301 -8.40 -17.85 25.68
C PRO A 301 -8.62 -16.85 26.82
N SER A 302 -7.64 -16.61 27.70
CA SER A 302 -7.85 -15.85 28.95
C SER A 302 -7.53 -14.35 28.86
N PHE A 303 -7.17 -13.83 27.68
CA PHE A 303 -6.77 -12.44 27.51
C PHE A 303 -7.65 -11.69 26.50
N LEU A 304 -7.94 -10.44 26.83
CA LEU A 304 -8.93 -9.49 26.28
C LEU A 304 -8.71 -9.06 24.80
N THR A 305 -7.94 -9.80 24.01
CA THR A 305 -7.36 -9.30 22.75
C THR A 305 -8.05 -9.80 21.47
N SER A 306 -8.71 -10.96 21.45
CA SER A 306 -9.41 -11.44 20.24
C SER A 306 -10.60 -10.54 19.86
N ASP A 307 -11.39 -10.15 20.86
CA ASP A 307 -12.63 -9.40 20.64
C ASP A 307 -12.38 -8.02 19.99
N ARG A 308 -11.21 -7.42 20.27
CA ARG A 308 -10.75 -6.15 19.68
C ARG A 308 -10.56 -6.23 18.18
N VAL A 309 -10.26 -7.41 17.66
CA VAL A 309 -10.03 -7.63 16.24
C VAL A 309 -11.27 -8.18 15.58
N ASP A 310 -12.02 -9.02 16.30
CA ASP A 310 -13.26 -9.60 15.80
C ASP A 310 -14.33 -8.54 15.53
N ILE A 311 -14.28 -7.40 16.21
CA ILE A 311 -15.16 -6.25 15.94
C ILE A 311 -14.81 -5.48 14.64
N LEU A 312 -13.61 -5.68 14.09
CA LEU A 312 -13.21 -5.07 12.82
C LEU A 312 -13.82 -5.85 11.66
N ASP A 313 -14.41 -5.13 10.70
CA ASP A 313 -14.83 -5.73 9.44
C ASP A 313 -13.61 -6.00 8.52
N ASP A 314 -13.83 -6.73 7.43
CA ASP A 314 -12.75 -7.15 6.53
C ASP A 314 -12.02 -5.97 5.90
N LYS A 315 -12.73 -4.87 5.61
CA LYS A 315 -12.12 -3.65 5.07
C LYS A 315 -11.21 -2.99 6.11
N GLN A 316 -11.65 -2.92 7.36
CA GLN A 316 -10.86 -2.39 8.48
C GLN A 316 -9.64 -3.25 8.74
N LYS A 317 -9.79 -4.58 8.78
CA LYS A 317 -8.66 -5.50 8.97
C LYS A 317 -7.65 -5.41 7.83
N ARG A 318 -8.12 -5.30 6.59
CA ARG A 318 -7.27 -5.09 5.41
C ARG A 318 -6.43 -3.83 5.57
N VAL A 319 -7.02 -2.71 5.97
CA VAL A 319 -6.26 -1.46 6.10
C VAL A 319 -5.26 -1.52 7.26
N VAL A 320 -5.57 -2.21 8.36
CA VAL A 320 -4.57 -2.48 9.42
C VAL A 320 -3.41 -3.31 8.88
N ALA A 321 -3.68 -4.33 8.08
CA ALA A 321 -2.65 -5.14 7.45
C ALA A 321 -1.80 -4.32 6.46
N LEU A 322 -2.42 -3.43 5.67
CA LEU A 322 -1.72 -2.49 4.79
C LEU A 322 -0.86 -1.50 5.57
N PHE A 323 -1.34 -1.04 6.73
CA PHE A 323 -0.55 -0.20 7.63
C PHE A 323 0.69 -0.92 8.13
N LEU A 324 0.55 -2.14 8.67
CA LEU A 324 1.68 -2.94 9.12
C LEU A 324 2.67 -3.23 7.99
N TRP A 325 2.17 -3.59 6.82
CA TRP A 325 3.01 -3.84 5.64
C TRP A 325 3.75 -2.58 5.19
N GLN A 326 3.05 -1.45 5.07
CA GLN A 326 3.65 -0.17 4.74
C GLN A 326 4.68 0.28 5.78
N TYR A 327 4.44 -0.04 7.05
CA TYR A 327 5.39 0.19 8.14
C TYR A 327 6.67 -0.64 7.96
N THR A 328 6.59 -1.89 7.50
CA THR A 328 7.78 -2.70 7.18
C THR A 328 8.61 -2.15 6.03
N LEU A 329 7.99 -1.49 5.04
CA LEU A 329 8.70 -0.91 3.91
C LEU A 329 9.44 0.38 4.27
N ALA A 330 8.83 1.21 5.11
CA ALA A 330 9.36 2.53 5.45
C ALA A 330 10.48 2.45 6.50
N ASN A 331 10.33 1.56 7.48
CA ASN A 331 11.31 1.38 8.52
C ASN A 331 12.33 0.32 8.08
N ASN A 332 13.34 0.75 7.34
CA ASN A 332 14.55 -0.03 6.99
C ASN A 332 15.41 -0.42 8.23
N TRP A 333 14.79 -0.49 9.41
CA TRP A 333 15.44 -0.61 10.70
C TRP A 333 15.80 -2.07 10.96
N GLN A 334 17.08 -2.31 11.28
CA GLN A 334 17.50 -3.56 11.90
C GLN A 334 17.16 -3.49 13.39
N GLY A 335 16.20 -4.28 13.88
CA GLY A 335 15.84 -4.32 15.31
C GLY A 335 14.57 -5.11 15.61
N ASP A 336 14.29 -5.29 16.90
CA ASP A 336 13.20 -6.13 17.43
C ASP A 336 11.82 -5.74 16.85
N MET A 337 11.57 -4.45 16.65
CA MET A 337 10.31 -3.95 16.04
C MET A 337 10.05 -4.48 14.63
N GLN A 338 11.09 -4.71 13.82
CA GLN A 338 10.91 -5.26 12.48
C GLN A 338 10.43 -6.71 12.55
N GLU A 339 10.95 -7.47 13.52
CA GLU A 339 10.53 -8.84 13.79
C GLU A 339 9.07 -8.88 14.27
N GLU A 340 8.69 -8.01 15.20
CA GLU A 340 7.32 -7.92 15.73
C GLU A 340 6.28 -7.60 14.64
N VAL A 341 6.55 -6.59 13.78
CA VAL A 341 5.65 -6.26 12.67
C VAL A 341 5.57 -7.41 11.67
N SER A 342 6.70 -8.06 11.38
CA SER A 342 6.74 -9.21 10.48
C SER A 342 5.92 -10.38 11.04
N ASN A 343 6.07 -10.68 12.33
CA ASN A 343 5.29 -11.69 13.05
C ASN A 343 3.80 -11.35 13.04
N ALA A 344 3.44 -10.09 13.29
CA ALA A 344 2.05 -9.62 13.26
C ALA A 344 1.42 -9.90 11.89
N LEU A 345 2.12 -9.51 10.83
CA LEU A 345 1.70 -9.74 9.45
C LEU A 345 1.52 -11.22 9.18
N GLU A 346 2.59 -12.01 9.27
CA GLU A 346 2.60 -13.42 8.90
C GLU A 346 1.55 -14.24 9.63
N ASN A 347 1.42 -14.04 10.95
CA ASN A 347 0.61 -14.94 11.76
C ASN A 347 -0.88 -14.63 11.71
N TYR A 348 -1.27 -13.38 11.38
CA TYR A 348 -2.68 -13.00 11.38
C TYR A 348 -3.07 -12.01 10.29
N TRP A 349 -2.36 -10.88 10.15
CA TRP A 349 -2.87 -9.77 9.35
C TRP A 349 -2.77 -9.98 7.85
N PHE A 350 -1.78 -10.75 7.40
CA PHE A 350 -1.51 -10.96 5.99
C PHE A 350 -2.70 -11.58 5.24
N GLN A 351 -3.48 -12.45 5.88
CA GLN A 351 -4.66 -13.07 5.24
C GLN A 351 -5.73 -12.04 4.81
N PHE A 352 -5.78 -10.86 5.44
CA PHE A 352 -6.73 -9.79 5.08
C PHE A 352 -6.23 -8.92 3.93
N ILE A 353 -4.97 -9.11 3.55
CA ILE A 353 -4.43 -8.62 2.29
C ILE A 353 -4.92 -9.56 1.17
N GLN A 354 -4.84 -10.89 1.35
CA GLN A 354 -5.08 -11.89 0.29
C GLN A 354 -6.54 -12.13 -0.14
N ASN A 355 -7.52 -11.79 0.70
CA ASN A 355 -8.91 -12.21 0.50
C ASN A 355 -9.80 -11.09 -0.07
N GLU A 356 -9.85 -10.96 -1.40
CA GLU A 356 -11.05 -10.47 -2.10
C GLU A 356 -11.41 -11.48 -3.21
N VAL A 357 -12.60 -12.10 -3.09
CA VAL A 357 -13.26 -12.86 -4.16
C VAL A 357 -14.20 -11.95 -4.94
#